data_AF-A0A0R3RGR5-F1
#
_entry.id   AF-A0A0R3RGR5-F1
#
_cell.length_a   1.000
_cell.length_b   1.000
_cell.length_c   1.000
_cell.angle_alpha   90.00
_cell.angle_beta   90.00
_cell.angle_gamma   90.00
#
_symmetry.space_group_name_H-M   'P 1'
#
loop_
_entity.id
_entity.type
_entity.pdbx_description
1 polymer ?
#
loop_
_entity_poly.entity_id
_entity_poly.type
_entity_poly.pdbx_seq_one_letter_code
_entity_poly.pdbx_strand_id
1 'polypeptide(L)'
;MCGMYAVYVALSHNSSVYGYESRHQSAHAMKKVLLIYGLVQLLLSTIFFCIYVTTTKIGEGKWCCQIARFIGCIIYVLVAFSVLFIGLIGLYWVVKLYGHVEYEDRQSADYVDNVLYKSSIFIFSFHICFVLLKCCWWNL
;
A
#
# COMPACT_ATOMS: atom_id res chain seq x y z
N MET A 1 3.20 8.03 4.41
CA MET A 1 4.51 8.03 3.72
C MET A 1 4.70 6.81 2.82
N CYS A 2 4.43 5.57 3.26
CA CYS A 2 4.61 4.36 2.43
C CYS A 2 3.76 4.34 1.15
N GLY A 3 2.50 4.81 1.17
CA GLY A 3 1.67 4.87 -0.03
C GLY A 3 2.20 5.83 -1.11
N MET A 4 2.69 7.00 -0.71
CA MET A 4 3.36 7.97 -1.60
C MET A 4 4.65 7.38 -2.17
N TYR A 5 5.44 6.69 -1.34
CA TYR A 5 6.67 6.03 -1.78
C TYR A 5 6.38 4.86 -2.73
N ALA A 6 5.33 4.08 -2.50
CA ALA A 6 4.90 3.00 -3.40
C ALA A 6 4.44 3.53 -4.76
N VAL A 7 3.67 4.63 -4.77
CA VAL A 7 3.26 5.33 -6.00
C VAL A 7 4.48 5.92 -6.71
N TYR A 8 5.41 6.52 -5.97
CA TYR A 8 6.68 7.03 -6.52
C TYR A 8 7.50 5.91 -7.16
N VAL A 9 7.72 4.78 -6.47
CA VAL A 9 8.47 3.64 -7.01
C VAL A 9 7.78 3.05 -8.25
N ALA A 10 6.45 2.96 -8.25
CA ALA A 10 5.69 2.45 -9.39
C ALA A 10 5.77 3.37 -10.62
N LEU A 11 5.75 4.70 -10.44
CA LEU A 11 5.78 5.71 -11.51
C LEU A 11 7.21 6.06 -11.96
N SER A 12 8.17 6.13 -11.05
CA SER A 12 9.58 6.50 -11.30
C SER A 12 10.27 5.51 -12.23
N HIS A 13 9.92 4.22 -12.15
CA HIS A 13 10.56 3.16 -12.95
C HIS A 13 9.95 3.00 -14.36
N ASN A 14 9.13 3.95 -14.82
CA ASN A 14 8.55 3.96 -16.17
C ASN A 14 9.42 4.73 -17.20
N SER A 15 10.32 5.61 -16.74
CA SER A 15 11.23 6.36 -17.62
C SER A 15 12.59 5.69 -17.70
N SER A 16 12.95 5.19 -18.90
CA SER A 16 14.28 5.00 -19.53
C SER A 16 15.51 4.48 -18.74
N VAL A 17 15.57 4.58 -17.42
CA VAL A 17 16.75 4.33 -16.57
C VAL A 17 17.03 2.84 -16.39
N TYR A 18 16.01 1.97 -16.50
CA TYR A 18 16.13 0.53 -16.25
C TYR A 18 15.69 -0.37 -17.41
N GLY A 19 15.31 0.22 -18.55
CA GLY A 19 15.05 -0.53 -19.80
C GLY A 19 13.86 -1.51 -19.75
N TYR A 20 12.80 -1.21 -19.00
CA TYR A 20 11.62 -2.08 -18.97
C TYR A 20 10.84 -2.00 -20.29
N GLU A 21 11.04 -2.99 -21.16
CA GLU A 21 10.23 -3.27 -22.34
C GLU A 21 8.94 -4.04 -22.01
N SER A 22 7.98 -4.06 -22.94
CA SER A 22 6.66 -4.71 -22.80
C SER A 22 6.71 -6.21 -22.50
N ARG A 23 7.88 -6.85 -22.68
CA ARG A 23 8.12 -8.27 -22.38
C ARG A 23 8.24 -8.58 -20.89
N HIS A 24 8.56 -7.60 -20.03
CA HIS A 24 8.79 -7.82 -18.59
C HIS A 24 7.47 -7.88 -17.80
N GLN A 25 6.71 -8.95 -18.01
CA GLN A 25 5.39 -9.15 -17.42
C GLN A 25 5.43 -9.13 -15.90
N SER A 26 6.44 -9.76 -15.30
CA SER A 26 6.62 -9.85 -13.84
C SER A 26 6.87 -8.47 -13.20
N ALA A 27 7.70 -7.63 -13.83
CA ALA A 27 7.91 -6.26 -13.37
C ALA A 27 6.66 -5.39 -13.53
N HIS A 28 5.92 -5.53 -14.62
CA HIS A 28 4.66 -4.81 -14.82
C HIS A 28 3.58 -5.23 -13.81
N ALA A 29 3.47 -6.52 -13.50
CA ALA A 29 2.56 -7.01 -12.47
C ALA A 29 2.92 -6.43 -11.10
N MET A 30 4.20 -6.45 -10.73
CA MET A 30 4.70 -5.90 -9.46
C MET A 30 4.44 -4.40 -9.34
N LYS A 31 4.69 -3.63 -10.41
CA LYS A 31 4.36 -2.20 -10.48
C LYS A 31 2.87 -1.93 -10.31
N LYS A 32 2.01 -2.70 -10.99
CA LYS A 32 0.54 -2.56 -10.85
C LYS A 32 0.09 -2.78 -9.41
N VAL A 33 0.62 -3.81 -8.74
CA VAL A 33 0.30 -4.11 -7.34
C VAL A 33 0.76 -2.97 -6.42
N LEU A 34 1.99 -2.45 -6.59
CA LEU A 34 2.48 -1.30 -5.82
C LEU A 34 1.65 -0.04 -6.04
N LEU A 35 1.23 0.21 -7.28
CA LEU A 35 0.44 1.38 -7.64
C LEU A 35 -0.97 1.31 -7.03
N ILE A 36 -1.65 0.16 -7.15
CA ILE A 36 -2.96 -0.06 -6.52
C ILE A 36 -2.84 0.10 -5.01
N TYR A 37 -1.84 -0.53 -4.40
CA TYR A 37 -1.59 -0.44 -2.97
C TYR A 37 -1.39 1.02 -2.52
N GLY A 38 -0.52 1.77 -3.21
CA GLY A 38 -0.22 3.15 -2.85
C GLY A 38 -1.42 4.10 -3.06
N LEU A 39 -2.21 3.89 -4.12
CA LEU A 39 -3.45 4.66 -4.36
C LEU A 39 -4.51 4.38 -3.29
N VAL A 40 -4.73 3.12 -2.93
CA VAL A 40 -5.68 2.74 -1.86
C VAL A 40 -5.24 3.37 -0.54
N GLN A 41 -3.94 3.36 -0.24
CA GLN A 41 -3.42 3.94 1.00
C GLN A 41 -3.50 5.48 1.03
N LEU A 42 -3.36 6.13 -0.13
CA LEU A 42 -3.60 7.58 -0.28
C LEU A 42 -5.07 7.92 -0.07
N LEU A 43 -5.98 7.20 -0.75
CA LEU A 43 -7.42 7.37 -0.64
C LEU A 43 -7.88 7.28 0.82
N LEU A 44 -7.34 6.29 1.54
CA LEU A 44 -7.55 6.11 2.97
C LEU A 44 -7.10 7.27 3.84
N SER A 45 -5.90 7.77 3.56
CA SER A 45 -5.35 8.90 4.31
C SER A 45 -6.24 10.13 4.10
N THR A 46 -6.76 10.32 2.89
CA THR A 46 -7.72 11.38 2.56
C THR A 46 -9.07 11.17 3.26
N ILE A 47 -9.63 9.96 3.23
CA ILE A 47 -10.89 9.64 3.93
C ILE A 47 -10.75 9.89 5.43
N PHE A 48 -9.65 9.44 6.03
CA PHE A 48 -9.36 9.68 7.45
C PHE A 48 -9.28 11.16 7.77
N PHE A 49 -8.57 11.94 6.94
CA PHE A 49 -8.47 13.38 7.11
C PHE A 49 -9.85 14.06 7.00
N CYS A 50 -10.67 13.69 6.02
CA CYS A 50 -12.02 14.22 5.86
C CYS A 50 -12.92 13.90 7.06
N ILE A 51 -12.88 12.66 7.57
CA ILE A 51 -13.61 12.26 8.79
C ILE A 51 -13.12 13.09 9.98
N TYR A 52 -11.81 13.24 10.16
CA TYR A 52 -11.22 14.00 11.26
C TYR A 52 -11.58 15.50 11.21
N VAL A 53 -11.52 16.14 10.04
CA VAL A 53 -11.94 17.53 9.86
C VAL A 53 -13.43 17.70 10.14
N THR A 54 -14.24 16.73 9.72
CA THR A 54 -15.69 16.76 9.95
C THR A 54 -16.01 16.59 11.44
N THR A 55 -15.33 15.69 12.15
CA THR A 55 -15.56 15.47 13.59
C THR A 55 -15.06 16.62 14.45
N THR A 56 -13.98 17.30 14.07
CA THR A 56 -13.44 18.47 14.80
C THR A 56 -14.28 19.73 14.62
N LYS A 57 -15.06 19.84 13.53
CA LYS A 57 -15.99 20.97 13.29
C LYS A 57 -17.40 20.74 13.84
N ILE A 58 -17.71 19.53 14.30
CA ILE A 58 -19.01 19.20 14.85
C ILE A 58 -19.04 19.58 16.33
N GLY A 59 -19.82 20.62 16.65
CA GLY A 59 -20.01 21.11 18.02
C GLY A 59 -20.60 20.06 18.97
N GLU A 60 -20.12 20.08 20.20
CA GLU A 60 -20.52 19.23 21.32
C GLU A 60 -22.02 19.42 21.61
N GLY A 61 -22.86 18.41 21.35
CA GLY A 61 -24.21 18.44 21.92
C GLY A 61 -25.33 17.66 21.21
N LYS A 62 -25.12 17.08 20.03
CA LYS A 62 -26.19 16.32 19.35
C LYS A 62 -25.85 14.83 19.23
N TRP A 63 -26.79 13.96 19.60
CA TRP A 63 -26.73 12.50 19.43
C TRP A 63 -26.28 12.06 18.01
N CYS A 64 -26.64 12.86 16.99
CA CYS A 64 -26.23 12.67 15.61
C CYS A 64 -24.70 12.69 15.42
N CYS A 65 -23.98 13.47 16.25
CA CYS A 65 -22.53 13.59 16.25
C CYS A 65 -21.83 12.34 16.81
N GLN A 66 -22.43 11.69 17.82
CA GLN A 66 -21.94 10.41 18.33
C GLN A 66 -22.10 9.29 17.29
N ILE A 67 -23.23 9.25 16.59
CA ILE A 67 -23.49 8.27 15.53
C ILE A 67 -22.51 8.46 14.37
N ALA A 68 -22.29 9.70 13.90
CA ALA A 68 -21.32 9.99 12.85
C ALA A 68 -19.89 9.58 13.23
N ARG A 69 -19.50 9.78 14.50
CA ARG A 69 -18.21 9.37 15.02
C ARG A 69 -18.06 7.84 15.09
N PHE A 70 -19.13 7.13 15.47
CA PHE A 70 -19.15 5.66 15.48
C PHE A 70 -19.07 5.06 14.06
N ILE A 71 -19.84 5.61 13.12
CA ILE A 71 -19.78 5.22 11.69
C ILE A 71 -18.39 5.47 11.12
N GLY A 72 -17.79 6.62 11.43
CA GLY A 72 -16.41 6.94 11.03
C GLY A 72 -15.39 5.92 11.56
N CYS A 73 -15.53 5.47 12.81
CA CYS A 73 -14.70 4.40 13.37
C CYS A 73 -14.88 3.06 12.63
N ILE A 74 -16.13 2.65 12.36
CA ILE A 74 -16.39 1.39 11.63
C ILE A 74 -15.79 1.45 10.23
N ILE A 75 -15.99 2.55 9.49
CA ILE A 75 -15.41 2.75 8.17
C ILE A 75 -13.88 2.70 8.27
N TYR A 76 -13.28 3.38 9.24
CA TYR A 76 -11.83 3.34 9.42
C TYR A 76 -11.30 1.92 9.64
N VAL A 77 -11.94 1.13 10.49
CA VAL A 77 -11.54 -0.27 10.76
C VAL A 77 -11.68 -1.14 9.50
N LEU A 78 -12.81 -1.04 8.79
CA LEU A 78 -13.04 -1.80 7.55
C LEU A 78 -11.99 -1.50 6.48
N VAL A 79 -11.68 -0.21 6.31
CA VAL A 79 -10.74 0.17 5.26
C VAL A 79 -9.30 -0.11 5.70
N ALA A 80 -8.96 0.00 6.99
CA ALA A 80 -7.67 -0.46 7.52
C ALA A 80 -7.45 -1.97 7.31
N PHE A 81 -8.48 -2.78 7.57
CA PHE A 81 -8.46 -4.22 7.30
C PHE A 81 -8.26 -4.52 5.81
N SER A 82 -8.93 -3.75 4.94
CA SER A 82 -8.79 -3.87 3.49
C SER A 82 -7.35 -3.61 3.03
N VAL A 83 -6.64 -2.61 3.57
CA VAL A 83 -5.21 -2.41 3.22
C VAL A 83 -4.34 -3.51 3.74
N LEU A 84 -4.58 -3.98 4.96
CA LEU A 84 -3.80 -5.07 5.51
C LEU A 84 -3.94 -6.31 4.62
N PHE A 85 -5.14 -6.61 4.16
CA PHE A 85 -5.41 -7.70 3.22
C PHE A 85 -4.69 -7.50 1.87
N ILE A 86 -4.79 -6.30 1.28
CA ILE A 86 -4.08 -5.97 0.02
C ILE A 86 -2.55 -6.04 0.21
N GLY A 87 -2.04 -5.58 1.35
CA GLY A 87 -0.62 -5.63 1.70
C GLY A 87 -0.11 -7.05 1.87
N LEU A 88 -0.89 -7.94 2.49
CA LEU A 88 -0.57 -9.37 2.60
C LEU A 88 -0.60 -10.07 1.24
N ILE A 89 -1.60 -9.80 0.40
CA ILE A 89 -1.66 -10.34 -0.97
C ILE A 89 -0.46 -9.84 -1.78
N GLY A 90 -0.13 -8.55 -1.68
CA GLY A 90 1.01 -7.94 -2.35
C GLY A 90 2.32 -8.58 -1.90
N LEU A 91 2.52 -8.76 -0.58
CA LEU A 91 3.69 -9.45 -0.04
C LEU A 91 3.77 -10.90 -0.53
N TYR A 92 2.67 -11.64 -0.50
CA TYR A 92 2.61 -13.02 -0.99
C TYR A 92 3.02 -13.12 -2.45
N TRP A 93 2.53 -12.22 -3.30
CA TRP A 93 2.92 -12.15 -4.71
C TRP A 93 4.41 -11.85 -4.89
N VAL A 94 4.95 -10.87 -4.15
CA VAL A 94 6.37 -10.52 -4.21
C VAL A 94 7.26 -11.67 -3.74
N VAL A 95 6.87 -12.36 -2.67
CA VAL A 95 7.60 -13.54 -2.17
C VAL A 95 7.49 -14.72 -3.16
N LYS A 96 6.31 -14.94 -3.76
CA LYS A 96 6.14 -15.97 -4.79
C LYS A 96 7.03 -15.72 -6.01
N LEU A 97 7.20 -14.45 -6.40
CA LEU A 97 8.11 -14.08 -7.48
C LEU A 97 9.58 -14.38 -7.14
N TYR A 98 10.00 -14.42 -5.87
CA TYR A 98 11.40 -14.69 -5.50
C TYR A 98 11.99 -15.96 -6.13
N GLY A 99 11.19 -17.02 -6.28
CA GLY A 99 11.62 -18.28 -6.87
C GLY A 99 11.59 -18.34 -8.40
N HIS A 100 11.04 -17.31 -9.06
CA HIS A 100 10.85 -17.24 -10.51
C HIS A 100 11.48 -16.00 -11.16
N VAL A 101 12.00 -15.07 -10.37
CA VAL A 101 12.57 -13.82 -10.89
C VAL A 101 14.00 -14.04 -11.36
N GLU A 102 14.23 -13.59 -12.58
CA GLU A 102 15.55 -13.59 -13.20
C GLU A 102 16.17 -12.19 -13.05
N TYR A 103 17.14 -12.03 -12.16
CA TYR A 103 17.69 -10.70 -11.83
C TYR A 103 18.77 -10.23 -12.81
N GLU A 104 19.30 -11.12 -13.65
CA GLU A 104 20.46 -10.87 -14.51
C GLU A 104 20.09 -10.77 -16.00
N ASP A 105 19.19 -11.64 -16.48
CA ASP A 105 18.81 -11.65 -17.89
C ASP A 105 17.70 -10.61 -18.19
N ARG A 106 18.13 -9.45 -18.68
CA ARG A 106 17.24 -8.38 -19.17
C ARG A 106 16.41 -8.76 -20.39
N GLN A 107 16.57 -9.94 -20.97
CA GLN A 107 15.71 -10.46 -22.04
C GLN A 107 14.58 -11.36 -21.51
N SER A 108 14.68 -11.82 -20.27
CA SER A 108 13.68 -12.68 -19.63
C SER A 108 12.37 -11.93 -19.37
N ALA A 109 11.25 -12.61 -19.62
CA ALA A 109 9.92 -12.09 -19.29
C ALA A 109 9.72 -11.91 -17.78
N ASP A 110 10.51 -12.64 -17.00
CA ASP A 110 10.51 -12.62 -15.53
C ASP A 110 11.55 -11.69 -14.92
N TYR A 111 12.22 -10.88 -15.75
CA TYR A 111 13.19 -9.91 -15.27
C TYR A 111 12.54 -8.86 -14.36
N VAL A 112 13.08 -8.76 -13.14
CA VAL A 112 12.75 -7.73 -12.16
C VAL A 112 14.04 -7.22 -11.56
N ASP A 113 14.26 -5.90 -11.64
CA ASP A 113 15.43 -5.28 -11.04
C ASP A 113 15.44 -5.48 -9.50
N ASN A 114 16.63 -5.76 -8.97
CA ASN A 114 16.87 -6.01 -7.56
C ASN A 114 16.44 -4.81 -6.70
N VAL A 115 16.57 -3.58 -7.21
CA VAL A 115 16.10 -2.36 -6.53
C VAL A 115 14.58 -2.35 -6.38
N LEU A 116 13.85 -2.67 -7.45
CA LEU A 116 12.38 -2.74 -7.46
C LEU A 116 11.88 -3.86 -6.53
N TYR A 117 12.56 -5.01 -6.56
CA TYR A 117 12.28 -6.15 -5.71
C TYR A 117 12.44 -5.82 -4.22
N LYS A 118 13.62 -5.33 -3.82
CA LYS A 118 13.93 -4.96 -2.43
C LYS A 118 13.03 -3.84 -1.91
N SER A 119 12.76 -2.83 -2.74
CA SER A 119 11.87 -1.72 -2.37
C SER A 119 10.45 -2.20 -2.08
N SER A 120 9.94 -3.13 -2.90
CA SER A 120 8.59 -3.68 -2.72
C SER A 120 8.47 -4.53 -1.46
N ILE A 121 9.45 -5.40 -1.18
CA ILE A 121 9.50 -6.14 0.10
C ILE A 121 9.50 -5.15 1.27
N PHE A 122 10.39 -4.16 1.24
CA PHE A 122 10.50 -3.18 2.31
C PHE A 122 9.16 -2.47 2.55
N ILE A 123 8.48 -2.02 1.50
CA ILE A 123 7.19 -1.34 1.59
C ILE A 123 6.14 -2.24 2.27
N PHE A 124 5.98 -3.48 1.80
CA PHE A 124 4.97 -4.40 2.33
C PHE A 124 5.29 -4.85 3.75
N SER A 125 6.54 -5.22 4.04
CA SER A 125 6.99 -5.62 5.38
C SER A 125 6.85 -4.46 6.37
N PHE A 126 7.31 -3.26 6.01
CA PHE A 126 7.17 -2.09 6.87
C PHE A 126 5.70 -1.77 7.15
N HIS A 127 4.83 -1.91 6.15
CA HIS A 127 3.39 -1.70 6.35
C HIS A 127 2.78 -2.70 7.34
N ILE A 128 3.06 -4.00 7.18
CA ILE A 128 2.55 -5.04 8.08
C ILE A 128 3.06 -4.80 9.50
N CYS A 129 4.36 -4.53 9.67
CA CYS A 129 4.94 -4.20 10.97
C CYS A 129 4.27 -2.97 11.60
N PHE A 130 4.01 -1.92 10.81
CA PHE A 130 3.36 -0.71 11.30
C PHE A 130 1.91 -0.97 11.76
N VAL A 131 1.15 -1.79 11.02
CA VAL A 131 -0.21 -2.16 11.44
C VAL A 131 -0.17 -3.02 12.70
N LEU A 132 0.72 -4.01 12.78
CA LEU A 132 0.89 -4.84 13.97
C LEU A 132 1.27 -4.01 15.20
N LEU A 133 2.22 -3.07 15.06
CA LEU A 133 2.60 -2.17 16.15
C LEU A 133 1.41 -1.33 16.64
N LYS A 134 0.58 -0.80 15.73
CA LYS A 134 -0.64 -0.08 16.10
C LYS A 134 -1.64 -0.96 16.84
N CYS A 135 -1.80 -2.22 16.45
CA CYS A 135 -2.67 -3.17 17.14
C CYS A 135 -2.13 -3.57 18.51
N CYS A 136 -0.82 -3.76 18.64
CA CYS A 136 -0.16 -4.09 19.91
C CYS A 136 -0.21 -2.92 20.90
N TRP A 137 0.00 -1.69 20.43
CA TRP A 137 -0.04 -0.49 21.29
C TRP A 137 -1.44 -0.08 21.72
N TRP A 138 -2.50 -0.58 21.07
CA TRP A 138 -3.86 -0.38 21.56
C TRP A 138 -4.18 -1.30 22.76
N ASN A 139 -3.47 -2.42 22.89
CA ASN A 139 -3.66 -3.41 23.96
C ASN A 139 -2.69 -3.25 25.14
N LEU A 140 -1.88 -2.19 25.16
CA LEU A 140 -0.93 -1.87 26.25
C LEU A 140 -1.37 -0.59 26.95
#